data_AF-A0A1E7EL94-F1
#
_entry.id   AF-A0A1E7EL94-F1
#
_cell.length_a   1.000
_cell.length_b   1.000
_cell.length_c   1.000
_cell.angle_alpha   90.00
_cell.angle_beta   90.00
_cell.angle_gamma   90.00
#
_symmetry.space_group_name_H-M   'P 1'
#
loop_
_entity.id
_entity.type
_entity.pdbx_description
1 polymer ?
#
loop_
_entity_poly.entity_id
_entity_poly.type
_entity_poly.pdbx_seq_one_letter_code
_entity_poly.pdbx_strand_id
1 'polypeptide(L)'
;MSTRINNDKNNKNAKIPPPSKQEKSNSMKTVGRKRGFGTGLNDWFIIIFAVAFALSFSLNLMHMTMEGDDDISDEKGTTKKNAARLALHRAMKGFKDSPTSPILRKQRQKELMKPFINLQNSNKKLPGTEKEKNEPEEGRHLMRMAELDCKAYGGPSPEDAQEMVYWRDIPSDSLYVSPFFKTNRKQNEQREYLTFEPDGGGWNNIRMAMESTIALSVAMGRTLVMPPQKVRLATQHILIFNLSIRQKNKMAKDNNAFEVVSMKEYLEEEGMKGKLINQCNEACE
;
A
#
# COMPACT_ATOMS: atom_id res chain seq x y z
N MET A 1 8.57 -55.69 -13.18
CA MET A 1 7.30 -56.04 -12.49
C MET A 1 6.42 -54.80 -12.51
N SER A 2 5.37 -54.85 -13.33
CA SER A 2 4.52 -53.72 -13.68
C SER A 2 3.18 -53.90 -12.98
N THR A 3 2.80 -53.01 -12.07
CA THR A 3 1.49 -53.03 -11.41
C THR A 3 0.65 -51.86 -11.89
N ARG A 4 -0.34 -52.18 -12.73
CA ARG A 4 -1.48 -51.33 -13.08
C ARG A 4 -2.37 -51.18 -11.86
N ILE A 5 -2.70 -49.95 -11.48
CA ILE A 5 -3.79 -49.64 -10.54
C ILE A 5 -4.92 -49.02 -11.35
N ASN A 6 -6.01 -49.77 -11.51
CA ASN A 6 -7.29 -49.27 -11.99
C ASN A 6 -8.00 -48.57 -10.83
N ASN A 7 -8.44 -47.33 -11.01
CA ASN A 7 -9.38 -46.67 -10.12
C ASN A 7 -10.69 -46.40 -10.88
N ASP A 8 -11.67 -47.26 -10.60
CA ASP A 8 -13.04 -47.16 -11.05
C ASP A 8 -13.84 -46.13 -10.23
N LYS A 9 -14.41 -45.17 -10.95
CA LYS A 9 -15.80 -44.71 -10.90
C LYS A 9 -16.54 -44.84 -9.55
N ASN A 10 -16.84 -43.69 -8.95
CA ASN A 10 -18.05 -43.51 -8.15
C ASN A 10 -18.57 -42.07 -8.28
N ASN A 11 -19.31 -41.83 -9.37
CA ASN A 11 -20.05 -40.60 -9.60
C ASN A 11 -21.44 -40.73 -8.95
N LYS A 12 -21.59 -40.25 -7.71
CA LYS A 12 -22.89 -40.18 -7.02
C LYS A 12 -23.51 -38.80 -7.30
N ASN A 13 -24.46 -38.78 -8.23
CA ASN A 13 -25.35 -37.64 -8.48
C ASN A 13 -26.20 -37.36 -7.23
N ALA A 14 -25.83 -36.33 -6.48
CA ALA A 14 -26.66 -35.79 -5.40
C ALA A 14 -27.77 -34.92 -6.01
N LYS A 15 -29.01 -35.36 -5.84
CA LYS A 15 -30.24 -34.71 -6.28
C LYS A 15 -30.49 -33.48 -5.40
N ILE A 16 -30.26 -32.28 -5.95
CA ILE A 16 -30.52 -31.00 -5.29
C ILE A 16 -32.05 -30.76 -5.26
N PRO A 17 -32.67 -30.49 -4.09
CA PRO A 17 -34.09 -30.17 -4.02
C PRO A 17 -34.37 -28.74 -4.54
N PRO A 18 -35.56 -28.50 -5.13
CA PRO A 18 -35.92 -27.19 -5.67
C PRO A 18 -36.12 -26.15 -4.56
N PRO A 19 -35.77 -24.87 -4.80
CA PRO A 19 -35.95 -23.80 -3.83
C PRO A 19 -37.43 -23.51 -3.61
N SER A 20 -37.79 -23.38 -2.33
CA SER A 20 -39.10 -22.96 -1.87
C SER A 20 -39.41 -21.54 -2.33
N LYS A 21 -40.62 -21.34 -2.87
CA LYS A 21 -41.17 -20.04 -3.23
C LYS A 21 -41.31 -19.21 -1.95
N GLN A 22 -40.52 -18.14 -1.82
CA GLN A 22 -40.77 -17.11 -0.82
C GLN A 22 -41.81 -16.11 -1.34
N GLU A 23 -42.83 -15.92 -0.52
CA GLU A 23 -43.94 -14.99 -0.69
C GLU A 23 -43.48 -13.55 -0.88
N LYS A 24 -44.11 -12.89 -1.84
CA LYS A 24 -44.13 -11.43 -1.97
C LYS A 24 -44.95 -10.86 -0.81
N SER A 25 -44.34 -10.03 0.03
CA SER A 25 -45.10 -9.11 0.87
C SER A 25 -44.41 -7.74 0.99
N ASN A 26 -45.17 -6.74 0.56
CA ASN A 26 -45.30 -5.40 1.17
C ASN A 26 -44.29 -4.30 0.80
N SER A 27 -44.66 -3.56 -0.26
CA SER A 27 -44.96 -2.11 -0.21
C SER A 27 -44.27 -1.31 0.91
N MET A 28 -43.09 -0.77 0.61
CA MET A 28 -42.40 0.18 1.48
C MET A 28 -42.68 1.61 1.01
N LYS A 29 -43.50 2.32 1.79
CA LYS A 29 -43.77 3.76 1.64
C LYS A 29 -42.48 4.55 1.91
N THR A 30 -42.10 5.40 0.97
CA THR A 30 -41.03 6.39 1.10
C THR A 30 -41.41 7.46 2.13
N VAL A 31 -40.85 7.37 3.34
CA VAL A 31 -40.89 8.43 4.35
C VAL A 31 -39.62 9.27 4.23
N GLY A 32 -39.78 10.53 3.83
CA GLY A 32 -38.69 11.51 3.78
C GLY A 32 -38.11 11.77 5.17
N ARG A 33 -36.90 11.26 5.42
CA ARG A 33 -36.12 11.59 6.62
C ARG A 33 -35.48 12.97 6.43
N LYS A 34 -36.06 13.98 7.09
CA LYS A 34 -35.38 15.24 7.40
C LYS A 34 -34.08 14.91 8.14
N ARG A 35 -32.96 15.44 7.65
CA ARG A 35 -31.65 15.37 8.31
C ARG A 35 -31.74 16.11 9.64
N GLY A 36 -31.95 15.36 10.72
CA GLY A 36 -31.81 15.84 12.08
C GLY A 36 -30.32 16.07 12.36
N PHE A 37 -29.98 17.30 12.73
CA PHE A 37 -28.70 17.68 13.33
C PHE A 37 -28.60 16.94 14.68
N GLY A 38 -27.90 15.79 14.68
CA GLY A 38 -27.70 14.98 15.88
C GLY A 38 -26.62 15.58 16.77
N THR A 39 -27.01 16.54 17.61
CA THR A 39 -26.25 16.96 18.78
C THR A 39 -26.46 15.93 19.90
N GLY A 40 -25.37 15.37 20.43
CA GLY A 40 -25.42 14.61 21.69
C GLY A 40 -24.28 13.61 21.81
N LEU A 41 -23.35 13.87 22.72
CA LEU A 41 -22.16 13.08 23.09
C LEU A 41 -20.94 13.13 22.16
N ASN A 42 -21.06 12.93 20.84
CA ASN A 42 -19.84 12.75 20.01
C ASN A 42 -19.02 14.04 19.81
N ASP A 43 -19.63 15.22 19.85
CA ASP A 43 -18.91 16.50 19.67
C ASP A 43 -18.01 16.86 20.85
N TRP A 44 -18.39 16.47 22.08
CA TRP A 44 -17.56 16.74 23.25
C TRP A 44 -16.28 15.91 23.24
N PHE A 45 -16.32 14.68 22.73
CA PHE A 45 -15.12 13.86 22.53
C PHE A 45 -14.16 14.48 21.52
N ILE A 46 -14.67 15.07 20.43
CA ILE A 46 -13.82 15.74 19.42
C ILE A 46 -13.09 16.93 20.06
N ILE A 47 -13.76 17.69 20.91
CA ILE A 47 -13.16 18.83 21.62
C ILE A 47 -12.08 18.35 22.60
N ILE A 48 -12.33 17.30 23.38
CA ILE A 48 -11.33 16.73 24.29
C ILE A 48 -10.09 16.25 23.53
N PHE A 49 -10.29 15.52 22.43
CA PHE A 49 -9.19 15.03 21.61
C PHE A 49 -8.39 16.18 20.99
N ALA A 50 -9.04 17.24 20.52
CA ALA A 50 -8.36 18.41 19.97
C ALA A 50 -7.50 19.13 21.02
N VAL A 51 -8.00 19.28 22.25
CA VAL A 51 -7.25 19.90 23.36
C VAL A 51 -6.08 19.02 23.80
N ALA A 52 -6.29 17.71 23.96
CA ALA A 52 -5.22 16.77 24.31
C ALA A 52 -4.11 16.76 23.25
N PHE A 53 -4.48 16.75 21.96
CA PHE A 53 -3.52 16.81 20.86
C PHE A 53 -2.71 18.11 20.86
N ALA A 54 -3.36 19.26 21.06
CA ALA A 54 -2.68 20.56 21.12
C ALA A 54 -1.69 20.64 22.29
N LEU A 55 -2.05 20.07 23.45
CA LEU A 55 -1.16 20.01 24.62
C LEU A 55 0.03 19.08 24.38
N SER A 56 -0.20 17.86 23.86
CA SER A 56 0.88 16.93 23.52
C SER A 56 1.83 17.50 22.46
N PHE A 57 1.30 18.19 21.46
CA PHE A 57 2.11 18.83 20.42
C PHE A 57 2.96 19.98 21.00
N SER A 58 2.39 20.78 21.90
CA SER A 58 3.11 21.89 22.54
C SER A 58 4.22 21.40 23.47
N LEU A 59 4.00 20.30 24.20
CA LEU A 59 5.01 19.69 25.07
C LEU A 59 6.17 19.07 24.26
N ASN A 60 5.87 18.40 23.14
CA ASN A 60 6.91 17.91 22.24
C ASN A 60 7.71 19.06 21.59
N LEU A 61 7.07 20.19 21.29
CA LEU A 61 7.76 21.35 20.73
C LEU A 61 8.72 22.00 21.75
N MET A 62 8.34 22.05 23.04
CA MET A 62 9.21 22.53 24.11
C MET A 62 10.45 21.66 24.29
N HIS A 63 10.30 20.32 24.24
CA HIS A 63 11.43 19.39 24.36
C HIS A 63 12.44 19.54 23.21
N MET A 64 11.98 19.87 21.99
CA MET A 64 12.88 20.15 20.87
C MET A 64 13.62 21.49 20.97
N THR A 65 13.20 22.39 21.87
CA THR A 65 13.83 23.70 22.03
C THR A 65 14.73 23.84 23.26
N MET A 66 14.74 22.86 24.19
CA MET A 66 15.57 22.92 25.40
C MET A 66 16.82 22.03 25.37
N GLU A 67 17.09 21.34 24.27
CA GLU A 67 18.34 20.59 24.07
C GLU A 67 19.37 21.47 23.35
N GLY A 68 19.97 22.39 24.09
CA GLY A 68 21.03 23.24 23.58
C GLY A 68 21.39 24.32 24.58
N ASP A 69 22.35 24.00 25.44
CA ASP A 69 23.57 24.79 25.66
C ASP A 69 24.25 24.29 26.95
N ASP A 70 24.88 23.11 26.87
CA ASP A 70 25.95 22.77 27.80
C ASP A 70 27.27 23.24 27.17
N ASP A 71 27.70 24.43 27.61
CA ASP A 71 28.95 25.08 27.27
C ASP A 71 30.15 24.18 27.67
N ILE A 72 30.75 23.51 26.68
CA ILE A 72 32.15 23.10 26.75
C ILE A 72 32.95 24.09 25.92
N SER A 73 33.60 24.98 26.66
CA SER A 73 34.73 25.78 26.22
C SER A 73 35.81 24.87 25.63
N ASP A 74 36.10 25.01 24.34
CA ASP A 74 37.47 24.92 23.87
C ASP A 74 37.70 25.67 22.56
N GLU A 75 38.85 26.34 22.58
CA GLU A 75 39.34 27.36 21.69
C GLU A 75 39.56 26.90 20.24
N LYS A 76 39.35 27.84 19.31
CA LYS A 76 39.97 27.93 17.97
C LYS A 76 39.56 26.87 16.94
N GLY A 77 38.38 27.06 16.31
CA GLY A 77 38.07 26.36 15.06
C GLY A 77 36.74 26.69 14.34
N THR A 78 36.03 27.77 14.70
CA THR A 78 34.60 27.94 14.37
C THR A 78 34.30 29.06 13.37
N THR A 79 34.96 29.09 12.20
CA THR A 79 34.58 30.04 11.13
C THR A 79 33.69 29.42 10.04
N LYS A 80 33.72 28.11 9.80
CA LYS A 80 32.93 27.49 8.72
C LYS A 80 31.51 27.03 9.13
N LYS A 81 31.32 26.53 10.36
CA LYS A 81 29.99 26.06 10.83
C LYS A 81 29.00 27.22 11.04
N ASN A 82 29.48 28.38 11.46
CA ASN A 82 28.65 29.56 11.69
C ASN A 82 28.12 30.19 10.38
N ALA A 83 28.88 30.08 9.28
CA ALA A 83 28.43 30.53 7.96
C ALA A 83 27.26 29.70 7.41
N ALA A 84 27.28 28.38 7.59
CA ALA A 84 26.20 27.49 7.16
C ALA A 84 24.91 27.74 7.96
N ARG A 85 25.02 27.90 9.29
CA ARG A 85 23.88 28.18 10.15
C ARG A 85 23.25 29.55 9.84
N LEU A 86 24.08 30.56 9.52
CA LEU A 86 23.62 31.89 9.11
C LEU A 86 22.96 31.87 7.72
N ALA A 87 23.48 31.08 6.77
CA ALA A 87 22.88 30.91 5.45
C ALA A 87 21.50 30.24 5.52
N LEU A 88 21.35 29.20 6.35
CA LEU A 88 20.09 28.51 6.58
C LEU A 88 19.04 29.44 7.20
N HIS A 89 19.44 30.23 8.20
CA HIS A 89 18.55 31.18 8.86
C HIS A 89 18.09 32.30 7.90
N ARG A 90 18.96 32.72 6.97
CA ARG A 90 18.61 33.70 5.93
C ARG A 90 17.65 33.12 4.89
N ALA A 91 17.80 31.85 4.52
CA ALA A 91 16.90 31.15 3.61
C ALA A 91 15.49 30.95 4.20
N MET A 92 15.39 30.63 5.50
CA MET A 92 14.08 30.45 6.14
C MET A 92 13.33 31.75 6.40
N LYS A 93 14.04 32.87 6.63
CA LYS A 93 13.39 34.17 6.85
C LYS A 93 12.64 34.68 5.62
N GLY A 94 13.14 34.38 4.41
CA GLY A 94 12.44 34.70 3.16
C GLY A 94 11.13 33.92 2.94
N PHE A 95 10.91 32.82 3.67
CA PHE A 95 9.69 32.01 3.54
C PHE A 95 8.54 32.50 4.43
N LYS A 96 8.85 33.24 5.50
CA LYS A 96 7.88 33.67 6.51
C LYS A 96 7.18 35.00 6.16
N ASP A 97 7.80 35.80 5.30
CA ASP A 97 7.31 37.15 4.96
C ASP A 97 6.66 37.25 3.58
N SER A 98 6.32 36.13 2.91
CA SER A 98 5.55 36.18 1.66
C SER A 98 4.04 36.23 1.95
N PRO A 99 3.35 37.37 1.71
CA PRO A 99 1.93 37.49 1.95
C PRO A 99 1.16 36.91 0.75
N THR A 100 1.40 35.65 0.40
CA THR A 100 0.47 34.94 -0.50
C THR A 100 -0.72 34.51 0.33
N SER A 101 -1.79 35.31 0.23
CA SER A 101 -3.07 34.98 0.84
C SER A 101 -3.49 33.54 0.51
N PRO A 102 -4.18 32.83 1.42
CA PRO A 102 -4.67 31.46 1.19
C PRO A 102 -5.48 31.31 -0.10
N ILE A 103 -6.05 32.41 -0.58
CA ILE A 103 -6.85 32.51 -1.80
C ILE A 103 -5.97 32.29 -3.05
N LEU A 104 -4.78 32.90 -3.10
CA LEU A 104 -3.88 32.81 -4.24
C LEU A 104 -3.29 31.39 -4.39
N ARG A 105 -3.09 30.68 -3.27
CA ARG A 105 -2.60 29.30 -3.24
C ARG A 105 -3.64 28.32 -3.81
N LYS A 106 -4.93 28.52 -3.49
CA LYS A 106 -6.04 27.76 -4.09
C LYS A 106 -6.21 28.05 -5.58
N GLN A 107 -5.97 29.30 -6.02
CA GLN A 107 -6.04 29.66 -7.43
C GLN A 107 -4.90 29.02 -8.24
N ARG A 108 -3.66 29.03 -7.74
CA ARG A 108 -2.53 28.33 -8.40
C ARG A 108 -2.74 26.83 -8.49
N GLN A 109 -3.26 26.19 -7.44
CA GLN A 109 -3.58 24.74 -7.50
C GLN A 109 -4.68 24.44 -8.52
N LYS A 110 -5.71 25.29 -8.62
CA LYS A 110 -6.75 25.16 -9.65
C LYS A 110 -6.21 25.34 -11.07
N GLU A 111 -5.34 26.33 -11.30
CA GLU A 111 -4.66 26.55 -12.59
C GLU A 111 -3.76 25.36 -12.96
N LEU A 112 -3.01 24.80 -12.00
CA LEU A 112 -2.11 23.67 -12.23
C LEU A 112 -2.85 22.37 -12.59
N MET A 113 -4.11 22.22 -12.18
CA MET A 113 -4.92 21.02 -12.48
C MET A 113 -5.76 21.13 -13.77
N LYS A 114 -5.89 22.31 -14.38
CA LYS A 114 -6.63 22.49 -15.65
C LYS A 114 -6.12 21.63 -16.82
N PRO A 115 -4.81 21.41 -17.05
CA PRO A 115 -4.37 20.60 -18.18
C PRO A 115 -4.69 19.10 -18.02
N PHE A 116 -4.83 18.59 -16.79
CA PHE A 116 -5.17 17.18 -16.54
C PHE A 116 -6.63 16.86 -16.89
N ILE A 117 -7.56 17.81 -16.69
CA ILE A 117 -8.99 17.63 -17.00
C ILE A 117 -9.23 17.62 -18.52
N ASN A 118 -8.43 18.36 -19.30
CA ASN A 118 -8.57 18.38 -20.75
C ASN A 118 -8.03 17.12 -21.45
N LEU A 119 -7.13 16.35 -20.82
CA LEU A 119 -6.66 15.06 -21.36
C LEU A 119 -7.71 13.93 -21.23
N GLN A 120 -8.63 14.03 -20.26
CA GLN A 120 -9.70 13.02 -20.09
C GLN A 120 -10.85 13.19 -21.10
N ASN A 121 -11.06 14.41 -21.61
CA ASN A 121 -12.16 14.70 -22.53
C ASN A 121 -11.81 14.43 -24.01
N SER A 122 -10.53 14.29 -24.38
CA SER A 122 -10.11 14.04 -25.76
C SER A 122 -10.23 12.57 -26.22
N ASN A 123 -10.57 11.63 -25.32
CA ASN A 123 -10.77 10.20 -25.67
C ASN A 123 -12.23 9.79 -25.94
N LYS A 124 -13.18 10.72 -26.03
CA LYS A 124 -14.58 10.44 -26.38
C LYS A 124 -14.89 10.77 -27.85
N LYS A 125 -14.28 10.04 -28.79
CA LYS A 125 -14.85 9.75 -30.12
C LYS A 125 -13.95 8.78 -30.87
N LEU A 126 -14.13 7.48 -30.65
CA LEU A 126 -13.88 6.50 -31.71
C LEU A 126 -15.22 6.21 -32.41
N PRO A 127 -15.29 6.37 -33.75
CA PRO A 127 -16.46 5.97 -34.52
C PRO A 127 -16.56 4.44 -34.57
N GLY A 128 -17.79 3.96 -34.65
CA GLY A 128 -18.15 2.58 -34.38
C GLY A 128 -17.51 1.57 -35.32
N THR A 129 -17.13 0.44 -34.73
CA THR A 129 -16.90 -0.81 -35.43
C THR A 129 -18.15 -1.68 -35.24
N GLU A 130 -18.80 -1.94 -36.35
CA GLU A 130 -19.94 -2.83 -36.46
C GLU A 130 -19.53 -4.29 -36.23
N LYS A 131 -20.41 -5.04 -35.55
CA LYS A 131 -20.60 -6.49 -35.63
C LYS A 131 -19.35 -7.37 -35.40
N GLU A 132 -18.96 -7.50 -34.14
CA GLU A 132 -18.21 -8.66 -33.67
C GLU A 132 -19.18 -9.85 -33.55
N LYS A 133 -19.00 -10.86 -34.40
CA LYS A 133 -19.74 -12.12 -34.37
C LYS A 133 -19.29 -12.92 -33.14
N ASN A 134 -20.26 -13.55 -32.48
CA ASN A 134 -20.13 -14.48 -31.35
C ASN A 134 -18.94 -15.45 -31.53
N GLU A 135 -17.78 -15.13 -30.94
CA GLU A 135 -16.79 -16.13 -30.57
C GLU A 135 -17.14 -16.69 -29.18
N PRO A 136 -16.96 -18.00 -28.96
CA PRO A 136 -17.23 -18.63 -27.67
C PRO A 136 -16.37 -17.99 -26.57
N GLU A 137 -17.04 -17.59 -25.49
CA GLU A 137 -16.57 -16.82 -24.35
C GLU A 137 -15.59 -17.59 -23.43
N GLU A 138 -14.72 -18.44 -24.01
CA GLU A 138 -13.90 -19.40 -23.26
C GLU A 138 -12.43 -18.96 -23.10
N GLY A 139 -12.05 -17.81 -23.66
CA GLY A 139 -10.65 -17.36 -23.67
C GLY A 139 -10.36 -16.02 -22.97
N ARG A 140 -11.37 -15.19 -22.71
CA ARG A 140 -11.18 -13.92 -22.01
C ARG A 140 -11.39 -14.13 -20.52
N HIS A 141 -10.46 -14.87 -19.91
CA HIS A 141 -10.25 -14.80 -18.48
C HIS A 141 -9.66 -13.42 -18.20
N LEU A 142 -10.49 -12.37 -18.30
CA LEU A 142 -10.26 -11.05 -17.74
C LEU A 142 -9.63 -11.32 -16.37
N MET A 143 -8.40 -10.84 -16.19
CA MET A 143 -7.74 -10.89 -14.89
C MET A 143 -8.70 -10.18 -13.93
N ARG A 144 -9.51 -10.97 -13.22
CA ARG A 144 -10.60 -10.48 -12.39
C ARG A 144 -9.94 -10.17 -11.07
N MET A 145 -9.61 -8.89 -10.85
CA MET A 145 -8.99 -8.35 -9.62
C MET A 145 -9.12 -9.32 -8.43
N ALA A 146 -8.07 -10.11 -8.23
CA ALA A 146 -7.86 -11.01 -7.11
C ALA A 146 -9.08 -11.80 -6.59
N GLU A 147 -10.04 -12.21 -7.46
CA GLU A 147 -11.29 -12.87 -7.04
C GLU A 147 -12.10 -12.10 -5.98
N LEU A 148 -11.86 -10.79 -5.82
CA LEU A 148 -12.57 -9.95 -4.86
C LEU A 148 -13.94 -9.58 -5.44
N ASP A 149 -14.95 -10.40 -5.16
CA ASP A 149 -16.33 -10.09 -5.51
C ASP A 149 -16.93 -9.14 -4.47
N CYS A 150 -17.18 -7.88 -4.83
CA CYS A 150 -17.83 -6.89 -3.97
C CYS A 150 -19.15 -7.43 -3.39
N LYS A 151 -19.88 -8.28 -4.14
CA LYS A 151 -21.15 -8.86 -3.70
C LYS A 151 -20.99 -9.79 -2.50
N ALA A 152 -19.85 -10.49 -2.40
CA ALA A 152 -19.57 -11.41 -1.31
C ALA A 152 -19.31 -10.72 0.03
N TYR A 153 -18.96 -9.42 0.01
CA TYR A 153 -18.55 -8.65 1.19
C TYR A 153 -19.47 -7.47 1.52
N GLY A 154 -20.67 -7.42 0.93
CA GLY A 154 -21.60 -6.31 1.12
C GLY A 154 -21.11 -4.99 0.53
N GLY A 155 -20.27 -5.06 -0.51
CA GLY A 155 -19.79 -3.91 -1.27
C GLY A 155 -20.90 -3.24 -2.09
N PRO A 156 -20.63 -2.04 -2.63
CA PRO A 156 -21.59 -1.27 -3.42
C PRO A 156 -21.97 -2.01 -4.71
N SER A 157 -23.06 -1.56 -5.35
CA SER A 157 -23.48 -2.08 -6.65
C SER A 157 -22.39 -1.87 -7.71
N PRO A 158 -22.30 -2.70 -8.76
CA PRO A 158 -21.32 -2.51 -9.85
C PRO A 158 -21.39 -1.12 -10.48
N GLU A 159 -22.58 -0.54 -10.56
CA GLU A 159 -22.83 0.80 -11.08
C GLU A 159 -22.20 1.86 -10.17
N ASP A 160 -22.40 1.76 -8.86
CA ASP A 160 -21.80 2.68 -7.87
C ASP A 160 -20.27 2.47 -7.77
N ALA A 161 -19.81 1.23 -7.95
CA ALA A 161 -18.38 0.90 -7.94
C ALA A 161 -17.65 1.48 -9.15
N GLN A 162 -18.31 1.66 -10.30
CA GLN A 162 -17.74 2.31 -11.48
C GLN A 162 -17.46 3.80 -11.27
N GLU A 163 -18.25 4.48 -10.43
CA GLU A 163 -17.99 5.89 -10.07
C GLU A 163 -16.77 6.03 -9.14
N MET A 164 -16.44 4.98 -8.38
CA MET A 164 -15.27 4.93 -7.52
C MET A 164 -14.04 4.44 -8.27
N VAL A 165 -13.48 5.29 -9.15
CA VAL A 165 -12.25 5.02 -9.91
C VAL A 165 -11.00 5.17 -9.04
N TYR A 166 -10.88 4.36 -7.98
CA TYR A 166 -9.63 4.31 -7.20
C TYR A 166 -8.66 3.27 -7.74
N TRP A 167 -9.17 2.20 -8.36
CA TRP A 167 -8.34 1.10 -8.85
C TRP A 167 -8.95 0.55 -10.14
N ARG A 168 -8.48 1.07 -11.29
CA ARG A 168 -8.79 0.44 -12.58
C ARG A 168 -7.81 -0.70 -12.77
N ASP A 169 -8.32 -1.87 -13.12
CA ASP A 169 -7.46 -2.96 -13.57
C ASP A 169 -6.93 -2.59 -14.96
N ILE A 170 -5.63 -2.28 -15.03
CA ILE A 170 -4.95 -1.95 -16.28
C ILE A 170 -4.06 -3.16 -16.60
N PRO A 171 -4.40 -3.96 -17.63
CA PRO A 171 -3.64 -5.17 -17.95
C PRO A 171 -2.15 -4.92 -18.26
N SER A 172 -1.76 -3.70 -18.63
CA SER A 172 -0.35 -3.35 -18.82
C SER A 172 0.44 -3.22 -17.51
N ASP A 173 -0.22 -3.00 -16.38
CA ASP A 173 0.46 -2.79 -15.10
C ASP A 173 1.09 -4.09 -14.57
N SER A 174 0.52 -5.25 -14.89
CA SER A 174 1.14 -6.56 -14.58
C SER A 174 2.40 -6.84 -15.40
N LEU A 175 2.54 -6.16 -16.54
CA LEU A 175 3.71 -6.22 -17.42
C LEU A 175 4.75 -5.16 -17.08
N TYR A 176 4.44 -4.21 -16.20
CA TYR A 176 5.38 -3.18 -15.80
C TYR A 176 6.55 -3.81 -15.05
N VAL A 177 7.77 -3.49 -15.49
CA VAL A 177 9.02 -3.91 -14.85
C VAL A 177 9.84 -2.66 -14.56
N SER A 178 10.30 -2.50 -13.32
CA SER A 178 11.16 -1.38 -12.95
C SER A 178 12.46 -1.42 -13.76
N PRO A 179 13.00 -0.27 -14.23
CA PRO A 179 14.33 -0.22 -14.84
C PRO A 179 15.46 -0.75 -13.95
N PHE A 180 15.23 -0.77 -12.63
CA PHE A 180 16.18 -1.32 -11.65
C PHE A 180 16.02 -2.83 -11.46
N PHE A 181 14.92 -3.41 -11.95
CA PHE A 181 14.71 -4.85 -11.92
C PHE A 181 15.59 -5.52 -12.98
N LYS A 182 16.69 -6.12 -12.54
CA LYS A 182 17.64 -6.81 -13.43
C LYS A 182 17.03 -8.13 -13.89
N THR A 183 16.30 -8.11 -15.02
CA THR A 183 15.66 -9.32 -15.59
C THR A 183 16.68 -10.40 -15.98
N ASN A 184 17.90 -9.99 -16.32
CA ASN A 184 19.02 -10.86 -16.64
C ASN A 184 20.11 -10.74 -15.57
N ARG A 185 19.79 -11.00 -14.30
CA ARG A 185 20.83 -11.18 -13.27
C ARG A 185 21.83 -12.19 -13.81
N LYS A 186 23.05 -11.76 -14.12
CA LYS A 186 24.14 -12.69 -14.46
C LYS A 186 24.25 -13.68 -13.31
N GLN A 187 24.63 -14.93 -13.59
CA GLN A 187 24.77 -15.95 -12.54
C GLN A 187 25.68 -15.52 -11.36
N ASN A 188 26.52 -14.50 -11.57
CA ASN A 188 27.43 -13.93 -10.58
C ASN A 188 26.92 -12.62 -9.93
N GLU A 189 25.80 -12.06 -10.35
CA GLU A 189 25.25 -10.85 -9.71
C GLU A 189 24.51 -11.23 -8.43
N GLN A 190 24.90 -10.58 -7.34
CA GLN A 190 24.28 -10.80 -6.04
C GLN A 190 22.83 -10.29 -6.05
N ARG A 191 21.92 -11.11 -5.53
CA ARG A 191 20.52 -10.72 -5.31
C ARG A 191 20.49 -9.66 -4.20
N GLU A 192 19.84 -8.54 -4.48
CA GLU A 192 19.61 -7.51 -3.46
C GLU A 192 18.26 -7.76 -2.79
N TYR A 193 18.27 -7.73 -1.47
CA TYR A 193 17.10 -8.00 -0.64
C TYR A 193 16.60 -6.73 0.04
N LEU A 194 15.28 -6.63 0.22
CA LEU A 194 14.64 -5.62 1.04
C LEU A 194 13.95 -6.33 2.20
N THR A 195 14.41 -6.10 3.42
CA THR A 195 13.75 -6.57 4.64
C THR A 195 12.87 -5.45 5.19
N PHE A 196 11.80 -5.80 5.89
CA PHE A 196 11.04 -4.82 6.68
C PHE A 196 10.79 -5.36 8.08
N GLU A 197 10.88 -4.46 9.06
CA GLU A 197 10.49 -4.71 10.42
C GLU A 197 9.13 -4.05 10.66
N PRO A 198 8.10 -4.82 11.04
CA PRO A 198 6.83 -4.22 11.40
C PRO A 198 6.99 -3.45 12.71
N ASP A 199 6.61 -2.17 12.69
CA ASP A 199 6.57 -1.33 13.88
C ASP A 199 5.59 -1.91 14.93
N GLY A 200 5.79 -1.56 16.20
CA GLY A 200 4.94 -1.93 17.33
C GLY A 200 3.54 -1.30 17.32
N GLY A 201 3.21 -0.54 16.26
CA GLY A 201 1.90 0.06 16.05
C GLY A 201 0.78 -0.97 15.78
N GLY A 202 -0.47 -0.49 15.76
CA GLY A 202 -1.62 -1.32 15.43
C GLY A 202 -1.61 -1.84 13.97
N TRP A 203 -2.54 -2.76 13.65
CA TRP A 203 -2.65 -3.40 12.32
C TRP A 203 -2.67 -2.41 11.15
N ASN A 204 -3.23 -1.22 11.33
CA ASN A 204 -3.26 -0.18 10.30
C ASN A 204 -1.84 0.32 9.91
N ASN A 205 -0.97 0.54 10.91
CA ASN A 205 0.40 0.97 10.67
C ASN A 205 1.20 -0.14 9.99
N ILE A 206 1.03 -1.37 10.46
CA ILE A 206 1.68 -2.56 9.89
C ILE A 206 1.27 -2.76 8.43
N ARG A 207 -0.02 -2.64 8.12
CA ARG A 207 -0.53 -2.73 6.75
C ARG A 207 0.09 -1.66 5.86
N MET A 208 0.08 -0.40 6.31
CA MET A 208 0.64 0.72 5.57
C MET A 208 2.15 0.53 5.30
N ALA A 209 2.90 0.08 6.30
CA ALA A 209 4.32 -0.20 6.18
C ALA A 209 4.58 -1.34 5.19
N MET A 210 3.77 -2.41 5.24
CA MET A 210 3.86 -3.52 4.30
C MET A 210 3.57 -3.10 2.86
N GLU A 211 2.50 -2.36 2.61
CA GLU A 211 2.15 -1.85 1.27
C GLU A 211 3.25 -0.95 0.71
N SER A 212 3.79 -0.04 1.55
CA SER A 212 4.91 0.84 1.17
C SER A 212 6.18 0.05 0.83
N THR A 213 6.47 -1.00 1.59
CA THR A 213 7.64 -1.86 1.35
C THR A 213 7.48 -2.65 0.05
N ILE A 214 6.28 -3.16 -0.25
CA ILE A 214 5.99 -3.81 -1.53
C ILE A 214 6.24 -2.83 -2.68
N ALA A 215 5.69 -1.61 -2.59
CA ALA A 215 5.91 -0.58 -3.61
C ALA A 215 7.40 -0.25 -3.79
N LEU A 216 8.14 -0.11 -2.70
CA LEU A 216 9.60 0.12 -2.73
C LEU A 216 10.36 -1.05 -3.35
N SER A 217 10.00 -2.30 -3.03
CA SER A 217 10.66 -3.48 -3.59
C SER A 217 10.53 -3.52 -5.12
N VAL A 218 9.33 -3.24 -5.64
CA VAL A 218 9.06 -3.16 -7.08
C VAL A 218 9.82 -1.99 -7.70
N ALA A 219 9.74 -0.80 -7.09
CA ALA A 219 10.42 0.39 -7.60
C ALA A 219 11.95 0.20 -7.67
N MET A 220 12.54 -0.42 -6.65
CA MET A 220 13.99 -0.65 -6.57
C MET A 220 14.46 -1.92 -7.28
N GLY A 221 13.55 -2.78 -7.73
CA GLY A 221 13.90 -4.08 -8.31
C GLY A 221 14.54 -5.06 -7.31
N ARG A 222 14.20 -4.93 -6.02
CA ARG A 222 14.74 -5.75 -4.93
C ARG A 222 13.78 -6.86 -4.54
N THR A 223 14.34 -7.96 -4.08
CA THR A 223 13.56 -9.11 -3.61
C THR A 223 13.09 -8.86 -2.18
N LEU A 224 11.78 -8.81 -1.96
CA LEU A 224 11.20 -8.54 -0.65
C LEU A 224 11.30 -9.78 0.25
N VAL A 225 11.94 -9.64 1.42
CA VAL A 225 12.03 -10.69 2.43
C VAL A 225 10.91 -10.49 3.45
N MET A 226 10.00 -11.46 3.52
CA MET A 226 8.89 -11.41 4.48
C MET A 226 9.36 -11.73 5.89
N PRO A 227 8.95 -10.96 6.92
CA PRO A 227 9.25 -11.28 8.30
C PRO A 227 8.66 -12.63 8.72
N PRO A 228 9.21 -13.26 9.76
CA PRO A 228 8.66 -14.50 10.30
C PRO A 228 7.22 -14.29 10.76
N GLN A 229 6.36 -15.30 10.56
CA GLN A 229 4.94 -15.24 10.91
C GLN A 229 4.66 -14.99 12.40
N LYS A 230 5.65 -15.28 13.25
CA LYS A 230 5.56 -15.14 14.71
C LYS A 230 6.35 -13.92 15.14
N VAL A 231 5.78 -12.74 14.97
CA VAL A 231 6.30 -11.54 15.64
C VAL A 231 5.61 -11.47 16.99
N ARG A 232 6.37 -11.65 18.07
CA ARG A 232 5.88 -11.33 19.42
C ARG A 232 5.91 -9.82 19.55
N LEU A 233 4.74 -9.18 19.46
CA LEU A 233 4.62 -7.82 19.97
C LEU A 233 4.67 -7.87 21.50
N ALA A 234 5.25 -6.83 22.10
CA ALA A 234 5.44 -6.72 23.55
C ALA A 234 4.11 -6.79 24.33
N THR A 235 3.01 -6.46 23.68
CA THR A 235 1.65 -6.74 24.15
C THR A 235 1.22 -8.09 23.59
N GLN A 236 0.79 -9.02 24.45
CA GLN A 236 0.59 -10.47 24.22
C GLN A 236 -0.34 -10.90 23.06
N HIS A 237 -0.76 -10.00 22.18
CA HIS A 237 -1.43 -10.35 20.95
C HIS A 237 -0.41 -10.86 19.94
N ILE A 238 -0.44 -12.17 19.71
CA ILE A 238 0.24 -12.80 18.58
C ILE A 238 -0.43 -12.25 17.31
N LEU A 239 0.19 -11.25 16.67
CA LEU A 239 -0.16 -10.90 15.30
C LEU A 239 0.36 -12.01 14.41
N ILE A 240 -0.53 -12.96 14.13
CA ILE A 240 -0.29 -13.90 13.06
C ILE A 240 -0.41 -13.08 11.78
N PHE A 241 0.72 -12.83 11.10
CA PHE A 241 0.71 -12.36 9.71
C PHE A 241 0.13 -13.47 8.83
N ASN A 242 -1.17 -13.73 8.98
CA ASN A 242 -1.94 -14.71 8.25
C ASN A 242 -2.44 -14.13 6.93
N LEU A 243 -1.74 -13.12 6.38
CA LEU A 243 -1.73 -12.90 4.95
C LEU A 243 -1.08 -14.14 4.36
N SER A 244 -1.93 -15.11 4.02
CA SER A 244 -1.51 -16.44 3.59
C SER A 244 -0.40 -16.28 2.56
N ILE A 245 0.75 -16.89 2.81
CA ILE A 245 1.88 -16.91 1.85
C ILE A 245 1.38 -17.35 0.46
N ARG A 246 0.32 -18.17 0.42
CA ARG A 246 -0.39 -18.57 -0.79
C ARG A 246 -0.88 -17.40 -1.67
N GLN A 247 -1.51 -16.38 -1.09
CA GLN A 247 -1.95 -15.21 -1.86
C GLN A 247 -0.77 -14.40 -2.40
N LYS A 248 0.34 -14.35 -1.67
CA LYS A 248 1.55 -13.61 -2.09
C LYS A 248 2.27 -14.28 -3.23
N ASN A 249 2.38 -15.61 -3.18
CA ASN A 249 2.97 -16.38 -4.28
C ASN A 249 2.12 -16.26 -5.56
N LYS A 250 0.81 -16.05 -5.43
CA LYS A 250 -0.06 -15.73 -6.57
C LYS A 250 0.30 -14.36 -7.15
N MET A 251 0.38 -13.31 -6.32
CA MET A 251 0.78 -11.96 -6.77
C MET A 251 2.18 -11.92 -7.42
N ALA A 252 3.16 -12.61 -6.83
CA ALA A 252 4.51 -12.69 -7.38
C ALA A 252 4.57 -13.51 -8.69
N LYS A 253 3.69 -14.49 -8.85
CA LYS A 253 3.57 -15.24 -10.11
C LYS A 253 2.89 -14.42 -11.20
N ASP A 254 1.95 -13.56 -10.83
CA ASP A 254 1.19 -12.73 -11.75
C ASP A 254 1.95 -11.45 -12.17
N ASN A 255 3.02 -11.09 -11.45
CA ASN A 255 3.80 -9.89 -11.71
C ASN A 255 5.31 -10.19 -11.81
N ASN A 256 5.86 -10.06 -13.02
CA ASN A 256 7.28 -10.34 -13.30
C ASN A 256 8.25 -9.41 -12.57
N ALA A 257 7.79 -8.25 -12.08
CA ALA A 257 8.62 -7.25 -11.42
C ALA A 257 8.68 -7.39 -9.91
N PHE A 258 7.94 -8.35 -9.34
CA PHE A 258 7.82 -8.52 -7.90
C PHE A 258 8.26 -9.92 -7.48
N GLU A 259 9.37 -9.97 -6.74
CA GLU A 259 9.90 -11.20 -6.18
C GLU A 259 9.80 -11.15 -4.65
N VAL A 260 9.23 -12.20 -4.05
CA VAL A 260 9.07 -12.31 -2.60
C VAL A 260 9.69 -13.62 -2.12
N VAL A 261 10.46 -13.57 -1.04
CA VAL A 261 11.05 -14.74 -0.38
C VAL A 261 10.68 -14.75 1.10
N SER A 262 10.65 -15.93 1.69
CA SER A 262 10.45 -16.04 3.14
C SER A 262 11.75 -15.73 3.89
N MET A 263 11.65 -15.21 5.13
CA MET A 263 12.85 -15.07 5.98
C MET A 263 13.64 -16.38 6.14
N LYS A 264 12.94 -17.51 6.21
CA LYS A 264 13.59 -18.83 6.31
C LYS A 264 14.44 -19.13 5.07
N GLU A 265 13.85 -18.96 3.90
CA GLU A 265 14.52 -19.15 2.60
C GLU A 265 15.71 -18.20 2.46
N TYR A 266 15.54 -16.92 2.82
CA TYR A 266 16.64 -15.95 2.86
C TYR A 266 17.80 -16.41 3.75
N LEU A 267 17.51 -16.87 4.97
CA LEU A 267 18.53 -17.37 5.89
C LEU A 267 19.22 -18.65 5.40
N GLU A 268 18.49 -19.54 4.72
CA GLU A 268 19.05 -20.74 4.09
C GLU A 268 19.93 -20.39 2.88
N GLU A 269 19.54 -19.38 2.09
CA GLU A 269 20.30 -18.92 0.92
C GLU A 269 21.57 -18.14 1.30
N GLU A 270 21.45 -17.20 2.23
CA GLU A 270 22.51 -16.22 2.52
C GLU A 270 23.23 -16.51 3.84
N GLY A 271 22.48 -16.88 4.88
CA GLY A 271 23.02 -17.17 6.21
C GLY A 271 23.83 -18.46 6.27
N MET A 272 23.24 -19.57 5.82
CA MET A 272 23.87 -20.89 5.89
C MET A 272 25.07 -21.03 4.95
N LYS A 273 25.14 -20.23 3.87
CA LYS A 273 26.28 -20.19 2.94
C LYS A 273 27.42 -19.28 3.43
N GLY A 274 27.30 -18.66 4.60
CA GLY A 274 28.33 -17.82 5.19
C GLY A 274 28.51 -16.46 4.53
N LYS A 275 27.58 -16.02 3.67
CA LYS A 275 27.69 -14.74 2.97
C LYS A 275 27.49 -13.53 3.88
N LEU A 276 26.77 -13.71 4.99
CA LEU A 276 26.48 -12.64 5.96
C LEU A 276 27.69 -12.20 6.79
N ILE A 277 28.75 -13.01 6.88
CA ILE A 277 29.88 -12.76 7.79
C ILE A 277 30.97 -11.89 7.14
N ASN A 278 30.99 -11.78 5.80
CA ASN A 278 32.19 -11.36 5.07
C ASN A 278 32.22 -9.91 4.57
N GLN A 279 31.22 -9.07 4.89
CA GLN A 279 31.15 -7.71 4.33
C GLN A 279 31.81 -6.61 5.20
N CYS A 280 32.26 -6.91 6.42
CA CYS A 280 32.89 -5.89 7.27
C CYS A 280 34.34 -5.55 6.90
N ASN A 281 34.96 -6.22 5.92
CA ASN A 281 36.40 -6.11 5.71
C ASN A 281 36.84 -5.05 4.68
N GLU A 282 35.94 -4.46 3.90
CA GLU A 282 36.32 -3.53 2.80
C GLU A 282 35.79 -2.09 2.96
N ALA A 283 34.99 -1.78 4.00
CA ALA A 283 34.40 -0.46 4.19
C ALA A 283 34.62 0.16 5.59
N CYS A 284 35.53 -0.41 6.38
CA CYS A 284 35.89 0.08 7.72
C CYS A 284 37.29 0.73 7.80
N GLU A 285 37.89 1.08 6.65
CA GLU A 285 39.06 1.98 6.59
C GLU A 285 38.66 3.43 6.25
#